data_AF-A0A2V9XUX2-F1
#
_entry.id   AF-A0A2V9XUX2-F1
#
_cell.length_a   1.000
_cell.length_b   1.000
_cell.length_c   1.000
_cell.angle_alpha   90.00
_cell.angle_beta   90.00
_cell.angle_gamma   90.00
#
_symmetry.space_group_name_H-M   'P 1'
#
loop_
_entity.id
_entity.type
_entity.pdbx_description
1 polymer ?
#
loop_
_entity_poly.entity_id
_entity_poly.type
_entity_poly.pdbx_seq_one_letter_code
_entity_poly.pdbx_strand_id
1 'polypeptide(L)'
;REAHGQGATFEWRELQSPDGSQPGAKGATAWSIFPRSTKYFGESKARFMVNYRVDDLDGLLEELKKAGVEIDPHRENADYGRFAWIMDPDGNRIELWEAPKEN
;
A
#
# COMPACT_ATOMS: atom_id res chain seq x y z
N ARG A 1 13.17 2.98 1.72
CA ARG A 1 14.26 2.38 2.55
C ARG A 1 14.82 1.17 1.78
N GLU A 2 16.16 1.02 1.73
CA GLU A 2 16.97 0.09 0.88
C GLU A 2 16.22 -0.75 -0.17
N ALA A 3 16.00 -0.16 -1.35
CA ALA A 3 15.77 -0.91 -2.57
C ALA A 3 17.12 -1.16 -3.27
N HIS A 4 17.98 -1.99 -2.66
CA HIS A 4 19.09 -2.62 -3.40
C HIS A 4 18.75 -4.06 -3.79
N GLY A 5 17.45 -4.32 -3.96
CA GLY A 5 16.91 -5.57 -4.45
C GLY A 5 16.53 -5.42 -5.92
N GLN A 6 16.80 -6.47 -6.69
CA GLN A 6 16.22 -6.64 -8.03
C GLN A 6 14.70 -6.50 -7.96
N GLY A 7 14.13 -5.85 -8.95
CA GLY A 7 12.70 -5.58 -9.03
C GLY A 7 12.28 -5.15 -10.41
N ALA A 8 10.97 -4.99 -10.60
CA ALA A 8 10.38 -4.50 -11.84
C ALA A 8 9.21 -3.56 -11.49
N THR A 9 9.05 -2.51 -12.29
CA THR A 9 7.91 -1.60 -12.20
C THR A 9 7.12 -1.69 -13.50
N PHE A 10 5.81 -1.86 -13.37
CA PHE A 10 4.88 -1.91 -14.46
C PHE A 10 4.01 -0.66 -14.41
N GLU A 11 4.18 0.22 -15.39
CA GLU A 11 3.32 1.39 -15.53
C GLU A 11 1.99 0.98 -16.16
N TRP A 12 0.91 1.55 -15.65
CA TRP A 12 -0.43 1.35 -16.17
C TRP A 12 -1.26 2.62 -16.06
N ARG A 13 -2.43 2.59 -16.68
CA ARG A 13 -3.41 3.68 -16.62
C ARG A 13 -4.80 3.07 -16.51
N GLU A 14 -5.63 3.65 -15.67
CA GLU A 14 -7.07 3.39 -15.67
C GLU A 14 -7.68 3.69 -17.04
N LEU A 15 -8.67 2.89 -17.44
CA LEU A 15 -9.27 3.04 -18.77
C LEU A 15 -9.97 4.39 -18.95
N GLN A 16 -10.67 4.87 -17.92
CA GLN A 16 -11.40 6.14 -17.93
C GLN A 16 -11.37 6.80 -16.53
N SER A 17 -11.52 8.12 -16.49
CA SER A 17 -11.74 8.90 -15.28
C SER A 17 -13.09 8.56 -14.63
N PRO A 18 -13.31 8.92 -13.35
CA PRO A 18 -14.57 8.63 -12.66
C PRO A 18 -15.83 9.16 -13.36
N ASP A 19 -15.70 10.26 -14.10
CA ASP A 19 -16.77 10.89 -14.90
C ASP A 19 -16.81 10.41 -16.37
N GLY A 20 -15.91 9.51 -16.78
CA GLY A 20 -15.83 8.97 -18.13
C GLY A 20 -15.35 9.96 -19.21
N SER A 21 -14.97 11.19 -18.84
CA SER A 21 -14.69 12.26 -19.80
C SER A 21 -13.28 12.17 -20.42
N GLN A 22 -12.36 11.48 -19.77
CA GLN A 22 -10.95 11.41 -20.16
C GLN A 22 -10.32 10.07 -19.72
N PRO A 23 -9.13 9.71 -20.25
CA PRO A 23 -8.37 8.57 -19.73
C PRO A 23 -8.12 8.73 -18.23
N GLY A 24 -8.23 7.64 -17.47
CA GLY A 24 -8.12 7.70 -16.02
C GLY A 24 -6.68 7.92 -15.53
N ALA A 25 -6.50 7.87 -14.22
CA ALA A 25 -5.23 8.19 -13.59
C ALA A 25 -4.13 7.22 -14.01
N LYS A 26 -2.88 7.72 -14.06
CA LYS A 26 -1.70 6.84 -14.19
C LYS A 26 -1.43 6.16 -12.84
N GLY A 27 -0.92 4.95 -12.93
CA GLY A 27 -0.48 4.16 -11.78
C GLY A 27 0.76 3.34 -12.12
N ALA A 28 1.34 2.75 -11.10
CA ALA A 28 2.43 1.81 -11.25
C ALA A 28 2.26 0.67 -10.24
N THR A 29 2.68 -0.52 -10.63
CA THR A 29 2.83 -1.67 -9.73
C THR A 29 4.31 -2.02 -9.67
N ALA A 30 4.89 -1.98 -8.48
CA ALA A 30 6.29 -2.34 -8.26
C ALA A 30 6.39 -3.72 -7.61
N TRP A 31 7.26 -4.57 -8.15
CA TRP A 31 7.66 -5.84 -7.55
C TRP A 31 9.10 -5.68 -7.10
N SER A 32 9.34 -5.86 -5.81
CA SER A 32 10.65 -5.66 -5.20
C SER A 32 11.04 -6.88 -4.38
N ILE A 33 12.24 -7.39 -4.58
CA ILE A 33 12.77 -8.49 -3.79
C ILE A 33 13.44 -7.93 -2.55
N PHE A 34 12.97 -8.36 -1.39
CA PHE A 34 13.66 -8.06 -0.14
C PHE A 34 14.85 -8.99 0.08
N PRO A 35 15.94 -8.51 0.70
CA PRO A 35 17.01 -9.38 1.17
C PRO A 35 16.46 -10.45 2.11
N ARG A 36 17.04 -11.66 2.08
CA ARG A 36 16.65 -12.77 2.98
C ARG A 36 16.68 -12.39 4.46
N SER A 37 17.54 -11.44 4.85
CA SER A 37 17.71 -10.94 6.21
C SER A 37 16.80 -9.76 6.57
N THR A 38 15.85 -9.39 5.70
CA THR A 38 14.96 -8.25 5.95
C THR A 38 14.16 -8.43 7.24
N LYS A 39 13.95 -7.32 7.94
CA LYS A 39 13.03 -7.23 9.09
C LYS A 39 11.73 -6.48 8.74
N TYR A 40 11.54 -6.15 7.46
CA TYR A 40 10.46 -5.28 6.99
C TYR A 40 9.06 -5.85 7.28
N PHE A 41 8.90 -7.17 7.26
CA PHE A 41 7.62 -7.83 7.52
C PHE A 41 7.25 -7.87 9.02
N GLY A 42 8.12 -7.42 9.93
CA GLY A 42 7.87 -7.46 11.37
C GLY A 42 7.67 -8.89 11.89
N GLU A 43 6.60 -9.10 12.65
CA GLU A 43 6.22 -10.41 13.22
C GLU A 43 5.39 -11.28 12.26
N SER A 44 5.06 -10.75 11.07
CA SER A 44 4.32 -11.48 10.04
C SER A 44 5.11 -12.72 9.59
N LYS A 45 4.39 -13.83 9.37
CA LYS A 45 4.95 -15.05 8.76
C LYS A 45 4.98 -15.00 7.23
N ALA A 46 4.47 -13.91 6.65
CA ALA A 46 4.41 -13.73 5.21
C ALA A 46 5.80 -13.67 4.58
N ARG A 47 5.93 -14.23 3.38
CA ARG A 47 7.17 -14.17 2.58
C ARG A 47 7.20 -12.98 1.62
N PHE A 48 6.10 -12.25 1.53
CA PHE A 48 5.91 -11.07 0.70
C PHE A 48 4.90 -10.15 1.40
N MET A 49 4.80 -8.91 0.95
CA MET A 49 3.81 -7.95 1.41
C MET A 49 3.07 -7.40 0.19
N VAL A 50 1.77 -7.24 0.34
CA VAL A 50 0.95 -6.50 -0.63
C VAL A 50 0.80 -5.07 -0.13
N ASN A 51 1.09 -4.13 -1.02
CA ASN A 51 0.86 -2.70 -0.80
C ASN A 51 -0.31 -2.26 -1.69
N TYR A 52 -1.39 -1.77 -1.08
CA TYR A 52 -2.54 -1.23 -1.82
C TYR A 52 -2.49 0.30 -1.84
N ARG A 53 -2.71 0.86 -3.03
CA ARG A 53 -3.02 2.28 -3.18
C ARG A 53 -4.46 2.53 -2.73
N VAL A 54 -4.66 3.52 -1.88
CA VAL A 54 -5.98 3.95 -1.39
C VAL A 54 -6.16 5.45 -1.65
N ASP A 55 -7.41 5.89 -1.76
CA ASP A 55 -7.82 7.26 -2.06
C ASP A 55 -8.20 8.07 -0.81
N ASP A 56 -8.78 7.41 0.19
CA ASP A 56 -9.03 7.93 1.54
C ASP A 56 -8.55 6.93 2.60
N LEU A 57 -7.31 7.11 3.07
CA LEU A 57 -6.70 6.22 4.06
C LEU A 57 -7.44 6.29 5.40
N ASP A 58 -7.88 7.47 5.83
CA ASP A 58 -8.49 7.64 7.14
C ASP A 58 -9.89 7.03 7.14
N GLY A 59 -10.70 7.30 6.11
CA GLY A 59 -12.02 6.70 5.92
C GLY A 59 -11.96 5.18 5.84
N LEU A 60 -11.02 4.64 5.05
CA LEU A 60 -10.84 3.19 4.96
C LEU A 60 -10.47 2.57 6.31
N LEU A 61 -9.57 3.18 7.08
CA LEU A 61 -9.19 2.66 8.40
C LEU A 61 -10.36 2.66 9.38
N GLU A 62 -11.26 3.64 9.30
CA GLU A 62 -12.49 3.64 10.10
C GLU A 62 -13.42 2.47 9.74
N GLU A 63 -13.61 2.21 8.44
CA GLU A 63 -14.43 1.10 7.97
C GLU A 63 -13.84 -0.25 8.36
N LEU A 64 -12.53 -0.43 8.16
CA LEU A 64 -11.82 -1.64 8.55
C LEU A 64 -11.91 -1.88 10.07
N LYS A 65 -11.80 -0.84 10.88
CA LYS A 65 -11.99 -0.93 12.34
C LYS A 65 -13.41 -1.38 12.69
N LYS A 66 -14.44 -0.83 12.04
CA LYS A 66 -15.84 -1.24 12.23
C LYS A 66 -16.07 -2.71 11.83
N ALA A 67 -15.35 -3.18 10.82
CA ALA A 67 -15.37 -4.57 10.38
C ALA A 67 -14.56 -5.53 11.28
N GLY A 68 -13.89 -5.03 12.33
CA GLY A 68 -13.10 -5.85 13.25
C GLY A 68 -11.73 -6.25 12.73
N VAL A 69 -11.24 -5.59 11.68
CA VAL A 69 -9.88 -5.79 11.17
C VAL A 69 -8.88 -5.24 12.16
N GLU A 70 -7.81 -6.01 12.43
CA GLU A 70 -6.71 -5.56 13.26
C GLU A 70 -5.86 -4.54 12.49
N ILE A 71 -5.69 -3.37 13.10
CA ILE A 71 -4.98 -2.24 12.52
C ILE A 71 -3.73 -1.99 13.39
N ASP A 72 -2.55 -2.02 12.76
CA ASP A 72 -1.31 -1.62 13.41
C ASP A 72 -1.43 -0.14 13.81
N PRO A 73 -1.14 0.28 15.05
CA PRO A 73 -1.22 1.70 15.45
C PRO A 73 -0.17 2.59 14.78
N HIS A 74 0.89 2.02 14.21
CA HIS A 74 1.96 2.76 13.54
C HIS A 74 1.47 3.46 12.27
N ARG A 75 1.94 4.69 12.05
CA ARG A 75 1.62 5.51 10.87
C ARG A 75 2.91 6.14 10.37
N GLU A 76 3.05 6.23 9.06
CA GLU A 76 4.14 7.00 8.45
C GLU A 76 3.58 8.05 7.50
N ASN A 77 4.12 9.25 7.60
CA ASN A 77 3.86 10.34 6.66
C ASN A 77 5.19 10.69 6.02
N ALA A 78 5.26 10.59 4.71
CA ALA A 78 6.43 10.94 3.91
C ALA A 78 6.03 11.91 2.79
N ASP A 79 7.02 12.56 2.18
CA ASP A 79 6.80 13.51 1.07
C ASP A 79 6.08 12.87 -0.13
N TYR A 80 6.17 11.54 -0.26
CA TYR A 80 5.55 10.74 -1.31
C TYR A 80 4.31 9.97 -0.83
N GLY A 81 3.72 10.29 0.33
CA GLY A 81 2.42 9.80 0.75
C GLY A 81 2.35 9.32 2.19
N ARG A 82 1.16 8.83 2.58
CA ARG A 82 0.83 8.33 3.90
C ARG A 82 0.73 6.81 3.90
N PHE A 83 1.13 6.19 5.00
CA PHE A 83 1.13 4.74 5.15
C PHE A 83 0.44 4.30 6.44
N ALA A 84 -0.28 3.18 6.32
CA ALA A 84 -0.78 2.40 7.45
C ALA A 84 -0.68 0.91 7.15
N TRP A 85 -0.86 0.08 8.17
CA TRP A 85 -0.81 -1.37 8.01
C TRP A 85 -1.96 -2.04 8.75
N ILE A 86 -2.42 -3.14 8.18
CA ILE A 86 -3.49 -3.98 8.74
C ILE A 86 -3.03 -5.44 8.74
N MET A 87 -3.69 -6.28 9.54
CA MET A 87 -3.49 -7.73 9.53
C MET A 87 -4.66 -8.42 8.85
N ASP A 88 -4.38 -9.34 7.93
CA ASP A 88 -5.38 -10.23 7.38
C ASP A 88 -5.71 -11.38 8.37
N PRO A 89 -6.77 -12.17 8.13
CA PRO A 89 -7.15 -13.28 9.00
C PRO A 89 -6.10 -14.39 9.15
N ASP A 90 -5.14 -14.49 8.22
CA ASP A 90 -4.05 -15.46 8.26
C ASP A 90 -2.81 -14.94 9.02
N GLY A 91 -2.87 -13.70 9.51
CA GLY A 91 -1.79 -13.04 10.24
C GLY A 91 -0.72 -12.44 9.32
N ASN A 92 -1.04 -12.16 8.06
CA ASN A 92 -0.15 -11.43 7.16
C ASN A 92 -0.39 -9.92 7.29
N ARG A 93 0.71 -9.17 7.37
CA ARG A 93 0.67 -7.71 7.34
C ARG A 93 0.48 -7.21 5.91
N ILE A 94 -0.53 -6.36 5.70
CA ILE A 94 -0.81 -5.64 4.45
C ILE A 94 -0.46 -4.18 4.66
N GLU A 95 0.16 -3.56 3.66
CA GLU A 95 0.48 -2.13 3.64
C GLU A 95 -0.55 -1.36 2.82
N LEU A 96 -0.97 -0.22 3.34
CA LEU A 96 -1.87 0.71 2.68
C LEU A 96 -1.10 2.00 2.45
N TRP A 97 -1.14 2.50 1.22
CA TRP A 97 -0.47 3.74 0.82
C TRP A 97 -1.46 4.69 0.15
N GLU A 98 -1.51 5.91 0.65
CA GLU A 98 -2.23 7.01 0.01
C GLU A 98 -1.23 8.02 -0.52
N ALA A 99 -1.33 8.31 -1.82
CA ALA A 99 -0.47 9.30 -2.47
C ALA A 99 -0.70 10.70 -1.86
N PRO A 100 0.29 11.61 -1.91
CA PRO A 100 0.06 13.01 -1.60
C PRO A 100 -1.06 13.54 -2.48
N LYS A 101 -1.91 14.41 -1.92
CA LYS A 101 -2.87 15.13 -2.73
C LYS A 101 -2.09 15.98 -3.73
N GLU A 102 -2.33 15.79 -5.02
CA GLU A 102 -1.83 16.72 -6.03
C GLU A 102 -2.46 18.09 -5.76
N ASN A 103 -1.63 19.13 -5.68
CA ASN A 103 -2.07 20.52 -5.52
C ASN A 103 -2.61 21.08 -6.83
#